data_AF-A0A0F8ZSL5-F1
#
_entry.id   AF-A0A0F8ZSL5-F1
#
_cell.length_a   1.000
_cell.length_b   1.000
_cell.length_c   1.000
_cell.angle_alpha   90.00
_cell.angle_beta   90.00
_cell.angle_gamma   90.00
#
_symmetry.space_group_name_H-M   'P 1'
#
loop_
_entity.id
_entity.type
_entity.pdbx_description
1 polymer ?
#
loop_
_entity_poly.entity_id
_entity_poly.type
_entity_poly.pdbx_seq_one_letter_code
_entity_poly.pdbx_strand_id
1 'polypeptide(L)'
;MIMQENDQYKAASVEAEAAGRGGLSQAELDELVASSDTGGRSTTGTVGVFLALVALSWSLFQLWIASPIPFAFGWGVFNDTETRSIHLAFAVFLGITAFPAAHTKWQMGLGIAVPVMLAYLFMVGAKDDTPVWWIPLIAIAVVGTVVLGSPKNRIPIWEWLLAIIGAASALYIFVYYREISTRVGAPTVQDMVVFVIGIMILLEATRRSLGPALTIVASLFLIYNVLGPMMPDIIAHKGNSLSEVVNHQWITTEGVFGIALGVSTSFVFLFVLFGALLDKAGAGNYFIQVAFSLMGHMKGGPAKAAVVSSAMTGLISGSSIANVVTTGTFTIPLMKKVGFSSEKAGAVEVASSVNGQIMPPVMGAAAFL
;
A
#
# COMPACT_ATOMS: atom_id res chain seq x y z
N MET A 1 -13.48 35.65 30.57
CA MET A 1 -14.03 34.65 31.49
C MET A 1 -13.04 33.49 31.46
N ILE A 2 -12.18 33.45 32.47
CA ILE A 2 -11.07 32.50 32.60
C ILE A 2 -11.69 31.17 32.99
N MET A 3 -11.42 30.10 32.23
CA MET A 3 -11.88 28.75 32.54
C MET A 3 -11.32 28.40 33.93
N GLN A 4 -12.21 28.15 34.90
CA GLN A 4 -11.79 27.80 36.25
C GLN A 4 -11.11 26.44 36.23
N GLU A 5 -10.08 26.27 37.05
CA GLU A 5 -9.27 25.05 37.24
C GLU A 5 -10.12 23.75 37.31
N ASN A 6 -11.33 23.86 37.86
CA ASN A 6 -12.31 22.78 37.97
C ASN A 6 -12.85 22.22 36.63
N ASP A 7 -12.91 23.01 35.56
CA ASP A 7 -13.41 22.56 34.26
C ASP A 7 -12.36 21.74 33.49
N GLN A 8 -11.08 22.01 33.76
CA GLN A 8 -9.96 21.26 33.19
C GLN A 8 -9.83 19.88 33.84
N TYR A 9 -10.04 19.79 35.16
CA TYR A 9 -10.17 18.52 35.88
C TYR A 9 -11.40 17.72 35.44
N LYS A 10 -12.52 18.39 35.09
CA LYS A 10 -13.68 17.72 34.48
C LYS A 10 -13.40 17.20 33.08
N ALA A 11 -12.63 17.91 32.26
CA ALA A 11 -12.25 17.40 30.93
C ALA A 11 -11.36 16.15 31.05
N ALA A 12 -10.37 16.16 31.94
CA ALA A 12 -9.49 15.02 32.21
C ALA A 12 -10.23 13.84 32.87
N SER A 13 -11.17 14.10 33.79
CA SER A 13 -12.00 13.04 34.39
C SER A 13 -13.02 12.47 33.40
N VAL A 14 -13.46 13.28 32.44
CA VAL A 14 -14.29 12.84 31.32
C VAL A 14 -13.49 12.02 30.31
N GLU A 15 -12.22 12.35 30.03
CA GLU A 15 -11.31 11.48 29.28
C GLU A 15 -11.15 10.12 29.99
N ALA A 16 -10.92 10.13 31.31
CA ALA A 16 -10.81 8.91 32.11
C ALA A 16 -12.13 8.11 32.17
N GLU A 17 -13.29 8.76 32.27
CA GLU A 17 -14.60 8.11 32.23
C GLU A 17 -14.98 7.61 30.82
N ALA A 18 -14.61 8.33 29.76
CA ALA A 18 -14.84 7.93 28.37
C ALA A 18 -13.95 6.75 27.97
N ALA A 19 -12.71 6.72 28.46
CA ALA A 19 -11.83 5.55 28.37
C ALA A 19 -12.38 4.35 29.17
N GLY A 20 -13.21 4.57 30.19
CA GLY A 20 -13.73 3.53 31.09
C GLY A 20 -15.14 3.03 30.83
N ARG A 21 -15.98 3.72 30.03
CA ARG A 21 -17.38 3.33 29.79
C ARG A 21 -17.67 2.99 28.33
N GLY A 22 -17.55 1.71 27.99
CA GLY A 22 -18.26 1.08 26.87
C GLY A 22 -17.78 1.39 25.45
N GLY A 23 -16.61 2.02 25.30
CA GLY A 23 -15.90 2.07 24.02
C GLY A 23 -15.13 0.77 23.76
N LEU A 24 -14.93 0.44 22.48
CA LEU A 24 -14.00 -0.61 22.07
C LEU A 24 -12.61 -0.30 22.65
N SER A 25 -11.92 -1.31 23.16
CA SER A 25 -10.52 -1.19 23.58
C SER A 25 -9.64 -0.75 22.40
N GLN A 26 -8.47 -0.17 22.67
CA GLN A 26 -7.55 0.21 21.59
C GLN A 26 -7.22 -0.96 20.66
N ALA A 27 -7.09 -2.18 21.20
CA ALA A 27 -6.89 -3.39 20.40
C ALA A 27 -8.08 -3.71 19.48
N GLU A 28 -9.31 -3.54 19.98
CA GLU A 28 -10.53 -3.73 19.18
C GLU A 28 -10.71 -2.61 18.14
N LEU A 29 -10.31 -1.37 18.46
CA LEU A 29 -10.28 -0.25 17.52
C LEU A 29 -9.25 -0.51 16.41
N ASP A 30 -8.04 -0.94 16.76
CA ASP A 30 -6.98 -1.31 15.82
C ASP A 30 -7.44 -2.49 14.93
N GLU A 31 -8.16 -3.48 15.47
CA GLU A 31 -8.74 -4.58 14.71
C GLU A 31 -9.86 -4.10 13.76
N LEU A 32 -10.70 -3.17 14.22
CA LEU A 32 -11.76 -2.59 13.40
C LEU A 32 -11.17 -1.79 12.24
N VAL A 33 -10.13 -0.99 12.48
CA VAL A 33 -9.35 -0.28 11.46
C VAL A 33 -8.69 -1.28 10.51
N ALA A 34 -7.97 -2.29 11.00
CA ALA A 34 -7.31 -3.29 10.16
C ALA A 34 -8.31 -4.03 9.25
N SER A 35 -9.50 -4.37 9.78
CA SER A 35 -10.56 -5.04 9.04
C SER A 35 -11.20 -4.15 7.97
N SER A 36 -11.19 -2.83 8.16
CA SER A 36 -11.79 -1.85 7.25
C SER A 36 -10.79 -1.24 6.25
N ASP A 37 -9.50 -1.14 6.60
CA ASP A 37 -8.45 -0.58 5.73
C ASP A 37 -7.81 -1.60 4.78
N THR A 38 -7.80 -2.90 5.10
CA THR A 38 -6.95 -3.85 4.33
C THR A 38 -7.58 -5.19 3.97
N GLY A 39 -8.60 -5.65 4.69
CA GLY A 39 -9.17 -6.99 4.44
C GLY A 39 -8.15 -8.14 4.50
N GLY A 40 -6.99 -7.92 5.16
CA GLY A 40 -5.87 -8.84 5.23
C GLY A 40 -6.22 -10.19 5.88
N ARG A 41 -5.35 -11.18 5.70
CA ARG A 41 -5.50 -12.50 6.31
C ARG A 41 -5.19 -12.44 7.80
N SER A 42 -6.00 -13.14 8.59
CA SER A 42 -5.73 -13.40 10.00
C SER A 42 -5.04 -14.77 10.18
N THR A 43 -3.87 -14.93 9.57
CA THR A 43 -3.09 -16.19 9.72
C THR A 43 -2.50 -16.29 11.13
N THR A 44 -2.88 -17.32 11.87
CA THR A 44 -2.32 -17.64 13.19
C THR A 44 -1.35 -18.82 13.13
N GLY A 45 -0.59 -19.04 14.21
CA GLY A 45 0.37 -20.15 14.31
C GLY A 45 1.67 -19.92 13.51
N THR A 46 2.28 -21.01 13.04
CA THR A 46 3.61 -20.99 12.39
C THR A 46 3.64 -20.16 11.11
N VAL A 47 2.55 -20.16 10.33
CA VAL A 47 2.43 -19.34 9.11
C VAL A 47 2.39 -17.85 9.47
N GLY A 48 1.63 -17.46 10.49
CA GLY A 48 1.60 -16.07 10.96
C GLY A 48 2.96 -15.59 11.43
N VAL A 49 3.69 -16.41 12.19
CA VAL A 49 5.07 -16.12 12.62
C VAL A 49 6.00 -15.99 11.42
N PHE A 50 5.90 -16.87 10.43
CA PHE A 50 6.70 -16.79 9.22
C PHE A 50 6.47 -15.49 8.44
N LEU A 51 5.21 -15.09 8.22
CA LEU A 51 4.91 -13.82 7.54
C LEU A 51 5.39 -12.61 8.35
N ALA A 52 5.26 -12.65 9.67
CA ALA A 52 5.81 -11.62 10.54
C ALA A 52 7.33 -11.52 10.43
N LEU A 53 8.04 -12.65 10.34
CA LEU A 53 9.49 -12.68 10.11
C LEU A 53 9.87 -12.14 8.73
N VAL A 54 9.08 -12.40 7.69
CA VAL A 54 9.30 -11.83 6.35
C VAL A 54 9.10 -10.32 6.37
N ALA A 55 8.03 -9.84 6.99
CA ALA A 55 7.77 -8.40 7.15
C ALA A 55 8.88 -7.72 7.98
N LEU A 56 9.31 -8.35 9.07
CA LEU A 56 10.43 -7.88 9.88
C LEU A 56 11.73 -7.84 9.08
N SER A 57 11.99 -8.86 8.26
CA SER A 57 13.18 -8.90 7.38
C SER A 57 13.16 -7.76 6.37
N TRP A 58 11.99 -7.45 5.79
CA TRP A 58 11.83 -6.29 4.92
C TRP A 58 12.09 -4.97 5.66
N SER A 59 11.53 -4.81 6.87
CA SER A 59 11.77 -3.63 7.70
C SER A 59 13.25 -3.45 8.07
N LEU A 60 13.92 -4.54 8.47
CA LEU A 60 15.34 -4.53 8.79
C LEU A 60 16.20 -4.24 7.56
N PHE A 61 15.86 -4.80 6.40
CA PHE A 61 16.54 -4.49 5.14
C PHE A 61 16.44 -2.99 4.81
N GLN A 62 15.25 -2.39 4.95
CA GLN A 62 15.02 -0.98 4.68
C GLN A 62 15.78 -0.07 5.66
N LEU A 63 15.86 -0.45 6.93
CA LEU A 63 16.70 0.25 7.91
C LEU A 63 18.20 0.09 7.61
N TRP A 64 18.62 -1.10 7.17
CA TRP A 64 20.01 -1.41 6.82
C TRP A 64 20.50 -0.48 5.71
N ILE A 65 19.79 -0.43 4.58
CA ILE A 65 20.18 0.39 3.42
C ILE A 65 20.09 1.90 3.69
N ALA A 66 19.23 2.33 4.62
CA ALA A 66 19.07 3.74 5.00
C ALA A 66 20.15 4.21 5.99
N SER A 67 20.85 3.27 6.62
CA SER A 67 21.87 3.54 7.63
C SER A 67 23.28 3.62 7.01
N PRO A 68 24.27 4.23 7.70
CA PRO A 68 25.67 4.20 7.27
C PRO A 68 26.36 2.85 7.54
N ILE A 69 25.66 1.90 8.17
CA ILE A 69 26.19 0.60 8.61
C ILE A 69 26.77 -0.24 7.45
N PRO A 70 26.11 -0.37 6.27
CA PRO A 70 26.64 -1.17 5.18
C PRO A 70 28.01 -0.69 4.71
N PHE A 71 28.19 0.64 4.68
CA PHE A 71 29.46 1.28 4.31
C PHE A 71 30.53 1.12 5.40
N ALA A 72 30.15 1.18 6.68
CA ALA A 72 31.06 0.98 7.80
C ALA A 72 31.64 -0.44 7.83
N PHE A 73 30.85 -1.45 7.48
CA PHE A 73 31.28 -2.86 7.43
C PHE A 73 31.79 -3.30 6.05
N GLY A 74 31.60 -2.50 5.00
CA GLY A 74 31.98 -2.85 3.63
C GLY A 74 31.23 -4.06 3.06
N TRP A 75 30.04 -4.36 3.59
CA TRP A 75 29.23 -5.52 3.20
C TRP A 75 27.76 -5.11 3.04
N GLY A 76 27.05 -5.76 2.11
CA GLY A 76 25.65 -5.49 1.86
C GLY A 76 25.39 -4.07 1.36
N VAL A 77 26.31 -3.51 0.57
CA VAL A 77 26.16 -2.23 -0.13
C VAL A 77 25.48 -2.52 -1.47
N PHE A 78 24.25 -2.03 -1.61
CA PHE A 78 23.43 -2.21 -2.81
C PHE A 78 23.27 -0.89 -3.54
N ASN A 79 23.23 -0.93 -4.87
CA ASN A 79 22.83 0.23 -5.66
C ASN A 79 21.31 0.42 -5.66
N ASP A 80 20.82 1.54 -6.21
CA ASP A 80 19.40 1.87 -6.27
C ASP A 80 18.56 0.79 -6.97
N THR A 81 19.07 0.21 -8.06
CA THR A 81 18.34 -0.79 -8.85
C THR A 81 18.20 -2.10 -8.08
N GLU A 82 19.28 -2.56 -7.45
CA GLU A 82 19.31 -3.74 -6.60
C GLU A 82 18.36 -3.57 -5.40
N THR A 83 18.41 -2.41 -4.75
CA THR A 83 17.55 -2.05 -3.63
C THR A 83 16.07 -2.10 -4.00
N ARG A 84 15.70 -1.46 -5.10
CA ARG A 84 14.32 -1.44 -5.61
C ARG A 84 13.83 -2.85 -5.96
N SER A 85 14.69 -3.67 -6.54
CA SER A 85 14.40 -5.06 -6.88
C SER A 85 14.09 -5.91 -5.64
N ILE A 86 14.91 -5.82 -4.60
CA ILE A 86 14.71 -6.53 -3.33
C ILE A 86 13.43 -6.03 -2.63
N HIS A 87 13.21 -4.71 -2.60
CA HIS A 87 12.03 -4.11 -1.99
C HIS A 87 10.73 -4.58 -2.67
N LEU A 88 10.69 -4.54 -4.01
CA LEU A 88 9.52 -5.00 -4.76
C LEU A 88 9.25 -6.49 -4.54
N ALA A 89 10.29 -7.31 -4.39
CA ALA A 89 10.14 -8.73 -4.12
C ALA A 89 9.41 -8.99 -2.80
N PHE A 90 9.79 -8.29 -1.72
CA PHE A 90 9.07 -8.34 -0.45
C PHE A 90 7.63 -7.84 -0.59
N ALA A 91 7.43 -6.72 -1.30
CA ALA A 91 6.11 -6.11 -1.50
C ALA A 91 5.16 -7.05 -2.25
N VAL A 92 5.61 -7.69 -3.34
CA VAL A 92 4.80 -8.65 -4.12
C VAL A 92 4.51 -9.89 -3.29
N PHE A 93 5.51 -10.44 -2.60
CA PHE A 93 5.34 -11.63 -1.77
C PHE A 93 4.30 -11.41 -0.67
N LEU A 94 4.44 -10.32 0.11
CA LEU A 94 3.50 -9.97 1.16
C LEU A 94 2.15 -9.51 0.59
N GLY A 95 2.12 -8.83 -0.55
CA GLY A 95 0.90 -8.46 -1.26
C GLY A 95 0.02 -9.67 -1.60
N ILE A 96 0.62 -10.80 -2.00
CA ILE A 96 -0.12 -12.04 -2.30
C ILE A 96 -0.43 -12.86 -1.03
N THR A 97 0.51 -12.94 -0.08
CA THR A 97 0.39 -13.82 1.10
C THR A 97 -0.38 -13.19 2.26
N ALA A 98 -0.31 -11.87 2.44
CA ALA A 98 -1.02 -11.17 3.50
C ALA A 98 -2.44 -10.73 3.05
N PHE A 99 -2.68 -10.50 1.76
CA PHE A 99 -3.97 -10.00 1.29
C PHE A 99 -4.72 -11.06 0.46
N PRO A 100 -5.88 -11.54 0.93
CA PRO A 100 -6.65 -12.51 0.20
C PRO A 100 -7.33 -11.89 -1.02
N ALA A 101 -7.45 -12.65 -2.12
CA ALA A 101 -8.22 -12.20 -3.28
C ALA A 101 -9.68 -11.95 -2.89
N ALA A 102 -10.15 -10.71 -3.10
CA ALA A 102 -11.52 -10.33 -2.84
C ALA A 102 -12.48 -11.00 -3.84
N HIS A 103 -13.57 -11.57 -3.31
CA HIS A 103 -14.59 -12.33 -4.05
C HIS A 103 -15.85 -11.50 -4.38
N THR A 104 -15.73 -10.19 -4.51
CA THR A 104 -16.84 -9.42 -5.09
C THR A 104 -16.89 -9.70 -6.58
N LYS A 105 -18.10 -9.72 -7.17
CA LYS A 105 -18.27 -10.00 -8.61
C LYS A 105 -17.38 -9.11 -9.48
N TRP A 106 -17.23 -7.85 -9.09
CA TRP A 106 -16.38 -6.87 -9.79
C TRP A 106 -14.89 -7.18 -9.67
N GLN A 107 -14.43 -7.53 -8.47
CA GLN A 107 -13.04 -7.89 -8.21
C GLN A 107 -12.63 -9.19 -8.91
N MET A 108 -13.49 -10.20 -8.88
CA MET A 108 -13.27 -11.44 -9.64
C MET A 108 -13.27 -11.19 -11.15
N GLY A 109 -14.23 -10.39 -11.64
CA GLY A 109 -14.28 -9.99 -13.05
C GLY A 109 -12.98 -9.34 -13.50
N LEU A 110 -12.44 -8.41 -12.70
CA LEU A 110 -11.14 -7.77 -12.98
C LEU A 110 -9.98 -8.75 -12.92
N GLY A 111 -9.94 -9.63 -11.92
CA GLY A 111 -8.89 -10.65 -11.79
C GLY A 111 -8.87 -11.67 -12.94
N ILE A 112 -9.96 -11.80 -13.69
CA ILE A 112 -10.05 -12.63 -14.90
C ILE A 112 -9.77 -11.80 -16.15
N ALA A 113 -10.45 -10.66 -16.30
CA ALA A 113 -10.38 -9.84 -17.50
C ALA A 113 -8.98 -9.26 -17.72
N VAL A 114 -8.31 -8.78 -16.67
CA VAL A 114 -6.99 -8.13 -16.81
C VAL A 114 -5.94 -9.09 -17.36
N PRO A 115 -5.70 -10.30 -16.79
CA PRO A 115 -4.72 -11.23 -17.36
C PRO A 115 -5.06 -11.65 -18.79
N VAL A 116 -6.34 -11.88 -19.10
CA VAL A 116 -6.79 -12.28 -20.46
C VAL A 116 -6.56 -11.16 -21.46
N MET A 117 -6.93 -9.92 -21.11
CA MET A 117 -6.72 -8.75 -21.97
C MET A 117 -5.22 -8.50 -22.20
N LEU A 118 -4.40 -8.54 -21.16
CA LEU A 118 -2.96 -8.36 -21.29
C LEU A 118 -2.31 -9.48 -22.10
N ALA A 119 -2.76 -10.73 -21.94
CA ALA A 119 -2.28 -11.82 -22.77
C ALA A 119 -2.54 -11.55 -24.26
N TYR A 120 -3.77 -11.19 -24.60
CA TYR A 120 -4.14 -10.83 -25.97
C TYR A 120 -3.29 -9.67 -26.49
N LEU A 121 -3.13 -8.59 -25.70
CA LEU A 121 -2.35 -7.43 -26.09
C LEU A 121 -0.87 -7.75 -26.30
N PHE A 122 -0.26 -8.54 -25.42
CA PHE A 122 1.15 -8.92 -25.57
C PHE A 122 1.37 -9.85 -26.75
N MET A 123 0.40 -10.71 -27.07
CA MET A 123 0.45 -11.53 -28.29
C MET A 123 0.35 -10.68 -29.55
N VAL A 124 -0.55 -9.69 -29.59
CA VAL A 124 -0.71 -8.77 -30.74
C VAL A 124 0.47 -7.81 -30.87
N GLY A 125 1.03 -7.36 -29.76
CA GLY A 125 2.17 -6.45 -29.73
C GLY A 125 3.52 -7.14 -30.00
N ALA A 126 3.58 -8.47 -30.02
CA ALA A 126 4.80 -9.18 -30.36
C ALA A 126 5.13 -9.01 -31.85
N LYS A 127 6.38 -8.64 -32.17
CA LYS A 127 6.88 -8.59 -33.55
C LYS A 127 7.25 -10.00 -34.03
N ASP A 128 7.25 -10.17 -35.35
CA ASP A 128 7.53 -11.45 -36.03
C ASP A 128 8.85 -12.08 -35.55
N ASP A 129 8.84 -13.41 -35.39
CA ASP A 129 9.84 -14.31 -34.78
C ASP A 129 9.85 -14.46 -33.24
N THR A 130 9.04 -13.69 -32.49
CA THR A 130 8.91 -13.93 -31.03
C THR A 130 7.90 -15.06 -30.76
N PRO A 131 8.28 -16.16 -30.07
CA PRO A 131 7.31 -17.17 -29.66
C PRO A 131 6.33 -16.57 -28.66
N VAL A 132 5.02 -16.65 -28.92
CA VAL A 132 3.97 -16.08 -28.04
C VAL A 132 3.08 -17.13 -27.37
N TRP A 133 3.26 -18.41 -27.71
CA TRP A 133 2.41 -19.52 -27.24
C TRP A 133 2.38 -19.68 -25.71
N TRP A 134 3.42 -19.21 -25.02
CA TRP A 134 3.55 -19.29 -23.57
C TRP A 134 2.76 -18.18 -22.84
N ILE A 135 2.40 -17.09 -23.51
CA ILE A 135 1.70 -15.94 -22.90
C ILE A 135 0.31 -16.37 -22.37
N PRO A 136 -0.55 -17.06 -23.15
CA PRO A 136 -1.84 -17.55 -22.64
C PRO A 136 -1.72 -18.50 -21.45
N LEU A 137 -0.65 -19.31 -21.38
CA LEU A 137 -0.46 -20.26 -20.28
C LEU A 137 -0.24 -19.53 -18.95
N ILE A 138 0.52 -18.44 -18.96
CA ILE A 138 0.73 -17.60 -17.78
C ILE A 138 -0.59 -16.96 -17.36
N ALA A 139 -1.34 -16.39 -18.31
CA ALA A 139 -2.63 -15.78 -18.01
C ALA A 139 -3.62 -16.78 -17.43
N ILE A 140 -3.72 -17.98 -18.00
CA ILE A 140 -4.55 -19.06 -17.48
C ILE A 140 -4.11 -19.45 -16.06
N ALA A 141 -2.80 -19.51 -15.78
CA ALA A 141 -2.30 -19.81 -14.45
C ALA A 141 -2.72 -18.74 -13.42
N VAL A 142 -2.54 -17.45 -13.76
CA VAL A 142 -2.95 -16.32 -12.90
C VAL A 142 -4.47 -16.34 -12.68
N VAL A 143 -5.25 -16.49 -13.76
CA VAL A 143 -6.73 -16.63 -13.69
C VAL A 143 -7.13 -17.82 -12.82
N GLY A 144 -6.44 -18.96 -12.96
CA GLY A 144 -6.64 -20.14 -12.14
C GLY A 144 -6.49 -19.83 -10.66
N THR A 145 -5.46 -19.07 -10.26
CA THR A 145 -5.29 -18.67 -8.85
C THR A 145 -6.42 -17.79 -8.32
N VAL A 146 -7.03 -16.96 -9.18
CA VAL A 146 -8.17 -16.10 -8.83
C VAL A 146 -9.45 -16.95 -8.67
N VAL A 147 -9.69 -17.86 -9.61
CA VAL A 147 -10.90 -18.72 -9.65
C VAL A 147 -10.90 -19.76 -8.54
N LEU A 148 -9.75 -20.36 -8.22
CA LEU A 148 -9.61 -21.33 -7.12
C LEU A 148 -9.91 -20.73 -5.74
N GLY A 149 -9.88 -19.40 -5.66
CA GLY A 149 -10.23 -18.65 -4.47
C GLY A 149 -9.12 -18.57 -3.43
N SER A 150 -9.40 -17.76 -2.41
CA SER A 150 -8.41 -17.29 -1.45
C SER A 150 -9.03 -17.24 -0.06
N PRO A 151 -8.94 -18.32 0.73
CA PRO A 151 -9.39 -18.34 2.11
C PRO A 151 -8.70 -17.27 2.96
N LYS A 152 -9.42 -16.71 3.94
CA LYS A 152 -8.88 -15.70 4.87
C LYS A 152 -8.03 -16.31 6.00
N ASN A 153 -8.25 -17.59 6.32
CA ASN A 153 -7.66 -18.27 7.46
C ASN A 153 -6.36 -19.05 7.13
N ARG A 154 -6.01 -19.22 5.86
CA ARG A 154 -4.81 -19.93 5.42
C ARG A 154 -4.35 -19.46 4.04
N ILE A 155 -3.07 -19.66 3.75
CA ILE A 155 -2.50 -19.42 2.42
C ILE A 155 -2.50 -20.75 1.65
N PRO A 156 -3.34 -20.92 0.61
CA PRO A 156 -3.29 -22.08 -0.27
C PRO A 156 -1.98 -22.17 -1.08
N ILE A 157 -1.67 -23.38 -1.54
CA ILE A 157 -0.40 -23.69 -2.25
C ILE A 157 -0.23 -22.87 -3.53
N TRP A 158 -1.30 -22.63 -4.28
CA TRP A 158 -1.21 -21.83 -5.52
C TRP A 158 -0.83 -20.37 -5.26
N GLU A 159 -1.16 -19.82 -4.10
CA GLU A 159 -0.74 -18.46 -3.73
C GLU A 159 0.66 -18.40 -3.17
N TRP A 160 1.14 -19.48 -2.51
CA TRP A 160 2.56 -19.63 -2.22
C TRP A 160 3.39 -19.62 -3.50
N LEU A 161 2.97 -20.39 -4.50
CA LEU A 161 3.63 -20.41 -5.80
C LEU A 161 3.57 -19.03 -6.48
N LEU A 162 2.40 -18.38 -6.49
CA LEU A 162 2.23 -17.05 -7.06
C LEU A 162 3.13 -16.00 -6.37
N ALA A 163 3.21 -16.04 -5.04
CA ALA A 163 4.05 -15.13 -4.25
C ALA A 163 5.54 -15.35 -4.52
N ILE A 164 6.00 -16.61 -4.54
CA ILE A 164 7.40 -16.97 -4.81
C ILE A 164 7.80 -16.60 -6.23
N ILE A 165 6.94 -16.92 -7.21
CA ILE A 165 7.20 -16.60 -8.62
C ILE A 165 7.21 -15.08 -8.81
N GLY A 166 6.25 -14.35 -8.23
CA GLY A 166 6.23 -12.88 -8.29
C GLY A 166 7.47 -12.23 -7.67
N ALA A 167 7.88 -12.71 -6.49
CA ALA A 167 9.11 -12.24 -5.85
C ALA A 167 10.35 -12.57 -6.68
N ALA A 168 10.43 -13.76 -7.28
CA ALA A 168 11.51 -14.16 -8.17
C ALA A 168 11.56 -13.28 -9.44
N SER A 169 10.41 -12.96 -10.03
CA SER A 169 10.31 -12.03 -11.17
C SER A 169 10.81 -10.63 -10.81
N ALA A 170 10.54 -10.15 -9.59
CA ALA A 170 11.06 -8.87 -9.10
C ALA A 170 12.58 -8.92 -8.86
N LEU A 171 13.10 -10.03 -8.31
CA LEU A 171 14.54 -10.27 -8.08
C LEU A 171 15.35 -10.55 -9.35
N TYR A 172 14.69 -10.74 -10.49
CA TYR A 172 15.38 -11.04 -11.75
C TYR A 172 16.43 -9.99 -12.12
N ILE A 173 16.12 -8.70 -11.94
CA ILE A 173 17.06 -7.61 -12.23
C ILE A 173 18.24 -7.62 -11.27
N PHE A 174 18.00 -7.96 -10.00
CA PHE A 174 19.07 -8.12 -9.02
C PHE A 174 20.03 -9.25 -9.41
N VAL A 175 19.50 -10.42 -9.80
CA VAL A 175 20.31 -11.59 -10.16
C VAL A 175 21.07 -11.38 -11.48
N TYR A 176 20.42 -10.83 -12.50
CA TYR A 176 20.97 -10.68 -13.85
C TYR A 176 21.44 -9.24 -14.16
N TYR A 177 21.74 -8.44 -13.13
CA TYR A 177 22.09 -7.03 -13.25
C TYR A 177 23.23 -6.78 -14.26
N ARG A 178 24.26 -7.65 -14.21
CA ARG A 178 25.43 -7.53 -15.09
C ARG A 178 25.10 -7.82 -16.54
N GLU A 179 24.37 -8.91 -16.85
CA GLU A 179 24.03 -9.18 -18.24
C GLU A 179 23.08 -8.12 -18.78
N ILE A 180 22.06 -7.73 -17.99
CA ILE A 180 21.07 -6.72 -18.38
C ILE A 180 21.74 -5.37 -18.69
N SER A 181 22.67 -4.91 -17.85
CA SER A 181 23.35 -3.62 -18.05
C SER A 181 24.18 -3.57 -19.35
N THR A 182 24.59 -4.71 -19.91
CA THR A 182 25.33 -4.78 -21.19
C THR A 182 24.45 -4.85 -22.44
N ARG A 183 23.13 -5.07 -22.29
CA ARG A 183 22.19 -5.32 -23.42
C ARG A 183 20.92 -4.47 -23.35
N VAL A 184 21.03 -3.27 -22.79
CA VAL A 184 19.92 -2.30 -22.68
C VAL A 184 19.33 -2.03 -24.07
N GLY A 185 18.01 -2.16 -24.22
CA GLY A 185 17.32 -2.01 -25.50
C GLY A 185 17.18 -3.29 -26.33
N ALA A 186 17.77 -4.41 -25.89
CA ALA A 186 17.69 -5.71 -26.57
C ALA A 186 17.23 -6.82 -25.60
N PRO A 187 15.94 -6.84 -25.19
CA PRO A 187 15.41 -7.88 -24.32
C PRO A 187 15.40 -9.25 -25.03
N THR A 188 15.85 -10.26 -24.30
CA THR A 188 15.79 -11.67 -24.67
C THR A 188 14.41 -12.25 -24.38
N VAL A 189 14.12 -13.45 -24.90
CA VAL A 189 12.88 -14.17 -24.59
C VAL A 189 12.73 -14.41 -23.08
N GLN A 190 13.83 -14.63 -22.35
CA GLN A 190 13.79 -14.80 -20.90
C GLN A 190 13.27 -13.53 -20.19
N ASP A 191 13.71 -12.34 -20.62
CA ASP A 191 13.22 -11.08 -20.07
C ASP A 191 11.74 -10.87 -20.35
N MET A 192 11.29 -11.25 -21.55
CA MET A 192 9.88 -11.15 -21.94
C MET A 192 9.01 -12.07 -21.06
N VAL A 193 9.43 -13.32 -20.85
CA VAL A 193 8.73 -14.27 -19.97
C VAL A 193 8.66 -13.71 -18.55
N VAL A 194 9.79 -13.26 -18.00
CA VAL A 194 9.84 -12.70 -16.64
C VAL A 194 8.96 -11.45 -16.51
N PHE A 195 8.97 -10.56 -17.50
CA PHE A 195 8.11 -9.39 -17.52
C PHE A 195 6.63 -9.76 -17.52
N VAL A 196 6.20 -10.66 -18.40
CA VAL A 196 4.78 -11.05 -18.50
C VAL A 196 4.30 -11.70 -17.21
N ILE A 197 5.11 -12.58 -16.62
CA ILE A 197 4.82 -13.15 -15.29
C ILE A 197 4.77 -12.03 -14.23
N GLY A 198 5.80 -11.21 -14.18
CA GLY A 198 5.98 -10.16 -13.18
C GLY A 198 4.86 -9.13 -13.19
N ILE A 199 4.49 -8.62 -14.37
CA ILE A 199 3.45 -7.58 -14.51
C ILE A 199 2.06 -8.13 -14.19
N MET A 200 1.74 -9.37 -14.60
CA MET A 200 0.45 -9.98 -14.27
C MET A 200 0.33 -10.24 -12.77
N ILE A 201 1.38 -10.76 -12.13
CA ILE A 201 1.39 -10.99 -10.69
C ILE A 201 1.40 -9.68 -9.91
N LEU A 202 2.12 -8.65 -10.37
CA LEU A 202 2.15 -7.34 -9.75
C LEU A 202 0.78 -6.66 -9.79
N LEU A 203 0.07 -6.72 -10.92
CA LEU A 203 -1.30 -6.21 -11.03
C LEU A 203 -2.29 -6.98 -10.16
N GLU A 204 -2.09 -8.29 -10.03
CA GLU A 204 -2.88 -9.12 -9.12
C GLU A 204 -2.60 -8.81 -7.65
N ALA A 205 -1.33 -8.60 -7.26
CA ALA A 205 -0.97 -8.15 -5.92
C ALA A 205 -1.58 -6.78 -5.62
N THR A 206 -1.50 -5.85 -6.59
CA THR A 206 -2.10 -4.52 -6.52
C THR A 206 -3.62 -4.60 -6.33
N ARG A 207 -4.28 -5.48 -7.08
CA ARG A 207 -5.74 -5.66 -7.00
C ARG A 207 -6.17 -6.13 -5.61
N ARG A 208 -5.36 -7.00 -4.98
CA ARG A 208 -5.60 -7.57 -3.64
C ARG A 208 -5.37 -6.56 -2.52
N SER A 209 -4.28 -5.79 -2.59
CA SER A 209 -3.86 -4.90 -1.51
C SER A 209 -4.46 -3.49 -1.60
N LEU A 210 -4.64 -2.96 -2.81
CA LEU A 210 -5.05 -1.57 -3.06
C LEU A 210 -6.42 -1.45 -3.75
N GLY A 211 -7.04 -2.58 -4.10
CA GLY A 211 -8.37 -2.60 -4.71
C GLY A 211 -8.37 -2.38 -6.23
N PRO A 212 -9.56 -2.15 -6.82
CA PRO A 212 -9.74 -2.27 -8.27
C PRO A 212 -9.27 -1.03 -9.03
N ALA A 213 -9.25 0.14 -8.38
CA ALA A 213 -8.99 1.42 -9.04
C ALA A 213 -7.59 1.45 -9.67
N LEU A 214 -6.54 1.10 -8.91
CA LEU A 214 -5.17 1.15 -9.41
C LEU A 214 -4.90 0.10 -10.50
N THR A 215 -5.46 -1.11 -10.34
CA THR A 215 -5.37 -2.16 -11.37
C THR A 215 -6.04 -1.71 -12.67
N ILE A 216 -7.18 -1.04 -12.61
CA ILE A 216 -7.86 -0.50 -13.80
C ILE A 216 -6.99 0.56 -14.48
N VAL A 217 -6.52 1.57 -13.72
CA VAL A 217 -5.71 2.66 -14.27
C VAL A 217 -4.44 2.12 -14.92
N ALA A 218 -3.69 1.25 -14.24
CA ALA A 218 -2.48 0.64 -14.79
C ALA A 218 -2.79 -0.19 -16.06
N SER A 219 -3.87 -0.97 -16.05
CA SER A 219 -4.28 -1.76 -17.22
C SER A 219 -4.65 -0.86 -18.41
N LEU A 220 -5.35 0.25 -18.19
CA LEU A 220 -5.71 1.21 -19.24
C LEU A 220 -4.46 1.81 -19.91
N PHE A 221 -3.44 2.20 -19.14
CA PHE A 221 -2.21 2.72 -19.71
C PHE A 221 -1.38 1.66 -20.44
N LEU A 222 -1.40 0.40 -19.97
CA LEU A 222 -0.80 -0.72 -20.71
C LEU A 222 -1.54 -1.02 -22.02
N ILE A 223 -2.87 -0.94 -22.02
CA ILE A 223 -3.70 -1.07 -23.24
C ILE A 223 -3.35 0.05 -24.23
N TYR A 224 -3.32 1.30 -23.75
CA TYR A 224 -2.99 2.47 -24.56
C TYR A 224 -1.61 2.34 -25.22
N ASN A 225 -0.63 1.79 -24.50
CA ASN A 225 0.73 1.58 -24.99
C ASN A 225 0.81 0.75 -26.30
N VAL A 226 -0.08 -0.23 -26.46
CA VAL A 226 -0.15 -1.10 -27.64
C VAL A 226 -1.17 -0.58 -28.67
N LEU A 227 -2.33 -0.11 -28.22
CA LEU A 227 -3.44 0.32 -29.07
C LEU A 227 -3.35 1.79 -29.54
N GLY A 228 -2.24 2.47 -29.26
CA GLY A 228 -1.96 3.84 -29.75
C GLY A 228 -2.35 4.13 -31.20
N PRO A 229 -2.13 3.23 -32.18
CA PRO A 229 -2.48 3.47 -33.58
C PRO A 229 -4.00 3.54 -33.86
N MET A 230 -4.81 2.96 -32.97
CA MET A 230 -6.27 2.93 -33.10
C MET A 230 -6.95 4.11 -32.39
N MET A 231 -6.18 4.99 -31.75
CA MET A 231 -6.71 6.11 -30.97
C MET A 231 -7.01 7.33 -31.85
N PRO A 232 -7.84 8.28 -31.37
CA PRO A 232 -8.08 9.55 -32.06
C PRO A 232 -6.77 10.34 -32.27
N ASP A 233 -6.67 11.08 -33.37
CA ASP A 233 -5.45 11.80 -33.82
C ASP A 233 -4.75 12.64 -32.74
N ILE A 234 -5.51 13.19 -31.78
CA ILE A 234 -4.97 14.03 -30.69
C ILE A 234 -4.05 13.24 -29.76
N ILE A 235 -4.32 11.94 -29.57
CA ILE A 235 -3.60 11.05 -28.65
C ILE A 235 -3.01 9.82 -29.36
N ALA A 236 -3.09 9.76 -30.69
CA ALA A 236 -2.58 8.64 -31.46
C ALA A 236 -1.04 8.60 -31.45
N HIS A 237 -0.48 7.40 -31.38
CA HIS A 237 0.96 7.17 -31.53
C HIS A 237 1.22 5.84 -32.24
N LYS A 238 2.48 5.59 -32.65
CA LYS A 238 2.88 4.41 -33.44
C LYS A 238 2.57 3.04 -32.82
N GLY A 239 2.14 2.98 -31.56
CA GLY A 239 2.09 1.76 -30.75
C GLY A 239 3.49 1.23 -30.41
N ASN A 240 3.64 0.60 -29.26
CA ASN A 240 4.89 -0.07 -28.90
C ASN A 240 4.73 -1.58 -29.00
N SER A 241 5.79 -2.21 -29.50
CA SER A 241 5.93 -3.67 -29.52
C SER A 241 6.18 -4.23 -28.12
N LEU A 242 5.90 -5.52 -27.92
CA LEU A 242 6.16 -6.23 -26.67
C LEU A 242 7.60 -6.02 -26.19
N SER A 243 8.58 -6.06 -27.09
CA SER A 243 9.99 -5.81 -26.75
C SER A 243 10.23 -4.39 -26.23
N GLU A 244 9.61 -3.37 -26.83
CA GLU A 244 9.71 -1.98 -26.36
C GLU A 244 9.03 -1.83 -24.98
N VAL A 245 7.88 -2.47 -24.78
CA VAL A 245 7.16 -2.48 -23.49
C VAL A 245 8.00 -3.17 -22.41
N VAL A 246 8.53 -4.37 -22.68
CA VAL A 246 9.40 -5.12 -21.74
C VAL A 246 10.61 -4.28 -21.36
N ASN A 247 11.26 -3.68 -22.35
CA ASN A 247 12.45 -2.88 -22.13
C ASN A 247 12.15 -1.68 -21.21
N HIS A 248 11.09 -0.93 -21.49
CA HIS A 248 10.75 0.26 -20.73
C HIS A 248 10.09 -0.04 -19.35
N GLN A 249 9.23 -1.06 -19.29
CA GLN A 249 8.45 -1.34 -18.07
C GLN A 249 9.20 -2.17 -17.02
N TRP A 250 10.07 -3.09 -17.45
CA TRP A 250 10.74 -4.02 -16.56
C TRP A 250 12.25 -3.85 -16.55
N ILE A 251 12.89 -3.64 -17.71
CA ILE A 251 14.36 -3.69 -17.80
C ILE A 251 15.01 -2.35 -17.41
N THR A 252 14.41 -1.22 -17.78
CA THR A 252 14.91 0.09 -17.38
C THR A 252 14.29 0.57 -16.07
N THR A 253 14.87 1.62 -15.50
CA THR A 253 14.35 2.30 -14.30
C THR A 253 13.36 3.41 -14.65
N GLU A 254 12.63 3.29 -15.76
CA GLU A 254 11.60 4.26 -16.16
C GLU A 254 10.18 3.74 -15.85
N GLY A 255 9.99 2.42 -15.88
CA GLY A 255 8.73 1.76 -15.53
C GLY A 255 8.62 1.36 -14.06
N VAL A 256 8.35 0.07 -13.82
CA VAL A 256 8.07 -0.49 -12.48
C VAL A 256 9.20 -0.21 -11.49
N PHE A 257 10.45 -0.25 -11.94
CA PHE A 257 11.64 0.00 -11.11
C PHE A 257 12.05 1.48 -11.06
N GLY A 258 11.18 2.38 -11.48
CA GLY A 258 11.46 3.80 -11.60
C GLY A 258 11.26 4.62 -10.33
N ILE A 259 10.98 5.91 -10.53
CA ILE A 259 10.97 6.93 -9.47
C ILE A 259 9.95 6.59 -8.38
N ALA A 260 8.76 6.12 -8.73
CA ALA A 260 7.72 5.79 -7.75
C ALA A 260 8.20 4.72 -6.75
N LEU A 261 8.80 3.64 -7.25
CA LEU A 261 9.38 2.60 -6.41
C LEU A 261 10.60 3.14 -5.63
N GLY A 262 11.43 3.97 -6.25
CA GLY A 262 12.58 4.61 -5.60
C GLY A 262 12.19 5.52 -4.43
N VAL A 263 11.14 6.34 -4.59
CA VAL A 263 10.60 7.17 -3.50
C VAL A 263 10.07 6.29 -2.38
N SER A 264 9.42 5.18 -2.73
CA SER A 264 8.94 4.21 -1.74
C SER A 264 10.08 3.57 -0.96
N THR A 265 11.14 3.13 -1.65
CA THR A 265 12.29 2.47 -1.03
C THR A 265 13.08 3.39 -0.13
N SER A 266 13.28 4.65 -0.53
CA SER A 266 14.19 5.58 0.14
C SER A 266 13.55 6.36 1.29
N PHE A 267 12.26 6.68 1.21
CA PHE A 267 11.63 7.59 2.18
C PHE A 267 10.30 7.08 2.72
N VAL A 268 9.35 6.73 1.85
CA VAL A 268 7.96 6.42 2.26
C VAL A 268 7.94 5.24 3.22
N PHE A 269 8.70 4.18 2.93
CA PHE A 269 8.74 3.01 3.79
C PHE A 269 9.22 3.35 5.22
N LEU A 270 10.26 4.18 5.36
CA LEU A 270 10.78 4.55 6.67
C LEU A 270 9.75 5.37 7.46
N PHE A 271 9.08 6.33 6.81
CA PHE A 271 8.01 7.08 7.46
C PHE A 271 6.86 6.18 7.91
N VAL A 272 6.45 5.21 7.08
CA VAL A 272 5.44 4.22 7.45
C VAL A 272 5.90 3.33 8.61
N LEU A 273 7.15 2.86 8.58
CA LEU A 273 7.71 2.02 9.65
C LEU A 273 7.78 2.81 10.98
N PHE A 274 8.34 4.02 10.96
CA PHE A 274 8.43 4.85 12.16
C PHE A 274 7.05 5.30 12.65
N GLY A 275 6.13 5.62 11.74
CA GLY A 275 4.75 5.93 12.06
C GLY A 275 4.07 4.76 12.79
N ALA A 276 4.14 3.55 12.24
CA ALA A 276 3.58 2.36 12.87
C ALA A 276 4.21 2.04 14.25
N LEU A 277 5.53 2.24 14.39
CA LEU A 277 6.21 2.08 15.69
C LEU A 277 5.79 3.15 16.70
N LEU A 278 5.65 4.39 16.26
CA LEU A 278 5.24 5.53 17.08
C LEU A 278 3.79 5.39 17.56
N ASP A 279 2.91 4.92 16.67
CA ASP A 279 1.53 4.58 17.01
C ASP A 279 1.50 3.49 18.09
N LYS A 280 2.27 2.40 17.89
CA LYS A 280 2.35 1.32 18.88
C LYS A 280 2.98 1.73 20.21
N ALA A 281 3.85 2.73 20.20
CA ALA A 281 4.41 3.34 21.41
C ALA A 281 3.39 4.20 22.19
N GLY A 282 2.18 4.41 21.67
CA GLY A 282 1.10 5.14 22.33
C GLY A 282 1.01 6.62 21.96
N ALA A 283 1.61 7.04 20.84
CA ALA A 283 1.62 8.44 20.43
C ALA A 283 0.23 9.01 20.10
N GLY A 284 -0.74 8.18 19.68
CA GLY A 284 -2.11 8.64 19.41
C GLY A 284 -2.75 9.33 20.62
N ASN A 285 -2.74 8.66 21.78
CA ASN A 285 -3.24 9.25 23.03
C ASN A 285 -2.41 10.48 23.46
N TYR A 286 -1.09 10.44 23.27
CA TYR A 286 -0.22 11.58 23.56
C TYR A 286 -0.60 12.82 22.73
N PHE A 287 -0.88 12.65 21.44
CA PHE A 287 -1.28 13.76 20.56
C PHE A 287 -2.66 14.32 20.87
N ILE A 288 -3.61 13.47 21.27
CA ILE A 288 -4.90 13.91 21.80
C ILE A 288 -4.67 14.83 23.01
N GLN A 289 -3.89 14.40 24.00
CA GLN A 289 -3.61 15.19 25.21
C GLN A 289 -2.90 16.51 24.90
N VAL A 290 -1.92 16.50 23.99
CA VAL A 290 -1.23 17.71 23.54
C VAL A 290 -2.20 18.68 22.88
N ALA A 291 -3.02 18.21 21.93
CA ALA A 291 -4.01 19.05 21.25
C ALA A 291 -5.03 19.66 22.22
N PHE A 292 -5.47 18.88 23.21
CA PHE A 292 -6.37 19.37 24.27
C PHE A 292 -5.70 20.38 25.19
N SER A 293 -4.43 20.17 25.56
CA SER A 293 -3.70 21.13 26.39
C SER A 293 -3.54 22.49 25.68
N LEU A 294 -3.32 22.48 24.37
CA LEU A 294 -3.10 23.68 23.56
C LEU A 294 -4.41 24.42 23.21
N MET A 295 -5.49 23.68 22.92
CA MET A 295 -6.69 24.27 22.30
C MET A 295 -7.93 24.18 23.20
N GLY A 296 -7.96 23.29 24.19
CA GLY A 296 -9.14 22.99 25.00
C GLY A 296 -9.68 24.18 25.79
N HIS A 297 -8.82 25.11 26.18
CA HIS A 297 -9.20 26.34 26.90
C HIS A 297 -9.76 27.44 26.00
N MET A 298 -9.72 27.28 24.68
CA MET A 298 -10.23 28.27 23.74
C MET A 298 -11.76 28.18 23.62
N LYS A 299 -12.40 29.25 23.13
CA LYS A 299 -13.79 29.18 22.68
C LYS A 299 -13.91 28.17 21.54
N GLY A 300 -14.81 27.19 21.70
CA GLY A 300 -14.93 26.04 20.81
C GLY A 300 -13.76 25.05 20.94
N GLY A 301 -13.07 25.04 22.09
CA GLY A 301 -11.83 24.31 22.34
C GLY A 301 -11.86 22.86 21.91
N PRO A 302 -12.89 22.06 22.28
CA PRO A 302 -13.00 20.67 21.87
C PRO A 302 -13.00 20.43 20.35
N ALA A 303 -13.67 21.27 19.57
CA ALA A 303 -13.67 21.14 18.12
C ALA A 303 -12.32 21.50 17.51
N LYS A 304 -11.61 22.49 18.07
CA LYS A 304 -10.26 22.85 17.63
C LYS A 304 -9.22 21.81 18.02
N ALA A 305 -9.33 21.27 19.24
CA ALA A 305 -8.50 20.16 19.71
C ALA A 305 -8.71 18.92 18.85
N ALA A 306 -9.95 18.63 18.44
CA ALA A 306 -10.24 17.55 17.49
C ALA A 306 -9.50 17.76 16.15
N VAL A 307 -9.58 18.96 15.55
CA VAL A 307 -8.87 19.25 14.30
C VAL A 307 -7.36 19.08 14.44
N VAL A 308 -6.76 19.62 15.50
CA VAL A 308 -5.30 19.52 15.73
C VAL A 308 -4.88 18.08 16.03
N SER A 309 -5.65 17.37 16.84
CA SER A 309 -5.38 15.97 17.18
C SER A 309 -5.51 15.06 15.96
N SER A 310 -6.55 15.22 15.13
CA SER A 310 -6.69 14.50 13.86
C SER A 310 -5.56 14.85 12.90
N ALA A 311 -5.07 16.10 12.88
CA ALA A 311 -3.91 16.46 12.08
C ALA A 311 -2.66 15.70 12.55
N MET A 312 -2.37 15.72 13.86
CA MET A 312 -1.20 15.04 14.45
C MET A 312 -1.27 13.51 14.30
N THR A 313 -2.44 12.92 14.49
CA THR A 313 -2.67 11.48 14.32
C THR A 313 -2.64 11.08 12.85
N GLY A 314 -3.14 11.95 11.96
CA GLY A 314 -3.08 11.79 10.52
C GLY A 314 -1.65 11.74 9.97
N LEU A 315 -0.71 12.50 10.57
CA LEU A 315 0.72 12.42 10.24
C LEU A 315 1.32 11.02 10.45
N ILE A 316 0.74 10.24 11.37
CA ILE A 316 1.23 8.90 11.70
C ILE A 316 0.51 7.85 10.88
N SER A 317 -0.83 7.89 10.81
CA SER A 317 -1.57 6.77 10.24
C SER A 317 -1.75 6.89 8.73
N GLY A 318 -1.81 8.11 8.18
CA GLY A 318 -2.18 8.36 6.78
C GLY A 318 -3.56 7.80 6.37
N SER A 319 -4.36 7.29 7.32
CA SER A 319 -5.66 6.66 7.08
C SER A 319 -6.77 7.50 7.69
N SER A 320 -7.75 7.89 6.87
CA SER A 320 -8.91 8.64 7.31
C SER A 320 -9.82 7.82 8.23
N ILE A 321 -9.93 6.51 8.00
CA ILE A 321 -10.73 5.60 8.82
C ILE A 321 -10.06 5.43 10.18
N ALA A 322 -8.76 5.12 10.19
CA ALA A 322 -7.98 5.01 11.41
C ALA A 322 -8.06 6.28 12.25
N ASN A 323 -7.98 7.44 11.61
CA ASN A 323 -8.05 8.73 12.28
C ASN A 323 -9.42 8.94 12.95
N VAL A 324 -10.54 8.74 12.23
CA VAL A 324 -11.89 8.85 12.82
C VAL A 324 -12.08 7.88 13.99
N VAL A 325 -11.57 6.66 13.88
CA VAL A 325 -11.72 5.64 14.92
C VAL A 325 -10.89 5.99 16.16
N THR A 326 -9.66 6.48 15.98
CA THR A 326 -8.76 6.82 17.08
C THR A 326 -9.10 8.17 17.72
N THR A 327 -9.30 9.24 16.95
CA THR A 327 -9.59 10.56 17.51
C THR A 327 -11.08 10.75 17.82
N GLY A 328 -11.96 10.27 16.94
CA GLY A 328 -13.41 10.46 17.04
C GLY A 328 -14.06 9.81 18.25
N THR A 329 -13.51 8.69 18.73
CA THR A 329 -13.97 8.03 19.96
C THR A 329 -13.88 8.94 21.19
N PHE A 330 -12.89 9.83 21.23
CA PHE A 330 -12.70 10.77 22.34
C PHE A 330 -13.26 12.17 22.05
N THR A 331 -13.11 12.68 20.83
CA THR A 331 -13.45 14.06 20.47
C THR A 331 -14.97 14.26 20.29
N ILE A 332 -15.69 13.29 19.71
CA ILE A 332 -17.14 13.41 19.46
C ILE A 332 -17.93 13.54 20.77
N PRO A 333 -17.75 12.65 21.78
CA PRO A 333 -18.45 12.79 23.05
C PRO A 333 -18.14 14.12 23.75
N LEU A 334 -16.90 14.58 23.67
CA LEU A 334 -16.47 15.81 24.30
C LEU A 334 -17.08 17.06 23.63
N MET A 335 -17.09 17.12 22.30
CA MET A 335 -17.78 18.16 21.54
C MET A 335 -19.27 18.24 21.91
N LYS A 336 -19.93 17.08 22.05
CA LYS A 336 -21.33 17.01 22.48
C LYS A 336 -21.54 17.55 23.90
N LYS A 337 -20.63 17.24 24.84
CA LYS A 337 -20.69 17.76 26.22
C LYS A 337 -20.59 19.28 26.32
N VAL A 338 -19.90 19.93 25.37
CA VAL A 338 -19.82 21.41 25.30
C VAL A 338 -20.90 22.05 24.42
N GLY A 339 -21.90 21.27 23.98
CA GLY A 339 -23.11 21.78 23.33
C GLY A 339 -23.17 21.64 21.81
N PHE A 340 -22.26 20.89 21.17
CA PHE A 340 -22.39 20.58 19.74
C PHE A 340 -23.48 19.53 19.51
N SER A 341 -24.25 19.65 18.43
CA SER A 341 -25.17 18.58 18.02
C SER A 341 -24.37 17.35 17.55
N SER A 342 -24.98 16.17 17.60
CA SER A 342 -24.32 14.93 17.16
C SER A 342 -23.84 15.02 15.71
N GLU A 343 -24.63 15.65 14.84
CA GLU A 343 -24.33 15.86 13.43
C GLU A 343 -23.15 16.81 13.24
N LYS A 344 -23.10 17.91 13.99
CA LYS A 344 -21.97 18.85 13.93
C LYS A 344 -20.68 18.25 14.46
N ALA A 345 -20.73 17.51 15.56
CA ALA A 345 -19.57 16.83 16.12
C ALA A 345 -19.01 15.79 15.13
N GLY A 346 -19.88 14.96 14.54
CA GLY A 346 -19.49 14.01 13.51
C GLY A 346 -18.94 14.68 12.24
N ALA A 347 -19.57 15.77 11.78
CA ALA A 347 -19.10 16.50 10.61
C ALA A 347 -17.72 17.13 10.81
N VAL A 348 -17.43 17.69 12.00
CA VAL A 348 -16.10 18.22 12.33
C VAL A 348 -15.06 17.10 12.32
N GLU A 349 -15.36 15.99 12.96
CA GLU A 349 -14.43 14.86 13.06
C GLU A 349 -14.13 14.20 11.71
N VAL A 350 -15.15 14.01 10.88
CA VAL A 350 -14.98 13.47 9.53
C VAL A 350 -14.19 14.45 8.67
N ALA A 351 -14.52 15.75 8.72
CA ALA A 351 -13.81 16.75 7.95
C ALA A 351 -12.34 16.90 8.36
N SER A 352 -12.01 16.80 9.66
CA SER A 352 -10.62 16.82 10.13
C SER A 352 -9.88 15.54 9.75
N SER A 353 -10.51 14.38 9.94
CA SER A 353 -9.87 13.08 9.76
C SER A 353 -9.57 12.73 8.31
N VAL A 354 -10.42 13.11 7.36
CA VAL A 354 -10.19 12.90 5.91
C VAL A 354 -8.88 13.56 5.46
N ASN A 355 -8.54 14.70 6.03
CA ASN A 355 -7.30 15.40 5.69
C ASN A 355 -6.03 14.67 6.17
N GLY A 356 -6.14 13.69 7.06
CA GLY A 356 -5.01 12.87 7.50
C GLY A 356 -4.30 12.15 6.35
N GLN A 357 -5.01 11.81 5.27
CA GLN A 357 -4.41 11.17 4.08
C GLN A 357 -3.39 12.08 3.37
N ILE A 358 -3.57 13.40 3.46
CA ILE A 358 -2.75 14.41 2.77
C ILE A 358 -1.81 15.17 3.72
N MET A 359 -1.73 14.81 5.00
CA MET A 359 -0.84 15.46 5.96
C MET A 359 0.62 15.07 5.76
N PRO A 360 1.57 16.02 5.57
CA PRO A 360 2.99 15.72 5.40
C PRO A 360 3.65 15.21 6.70
N PRO A 361 4.33 14.04 6.73
CA PRO A 361 4.70 13.20 5.59
C PRO A 361 3.46 12.49 5.05
N VAL A 362 3.19 12.69 3.77
CA VAL A 362 2.01 12.11 3.12
C VAL A 362 2.18 10.60 3.15
N MET A 363 1.42 9.93 4.01
CA MET A 363 1.52 8.48 4.26
C MET A 363 0.32 7.71 3.73
N GLY A 364 -0.77 8.41 3.39
CA GLY A 364 -1.98 7.79 2.85
C GLY A 364 -1.77 7.29 1.41
N ALA A 365 -2.08 6.02 1.17
CA ALA A 365 -1.97 5.41 -0.17
C ALA A 365 -2.76 6.19 -1.24
N ALA A 366 -3.90 6.77 -0.86
CA ALA A 366 -4.74 7.56 -1.77
C ALA A 366 -4.14 8.91 -2.19
N ALA A 367 -3.22 9.48 -1.43
CA ALA A 367 -2.61 10.78 -1.74
C ALA A 367 -1.40 10.66 -2.69
N PHE A 368 -0.89 9.44 -2.90
CA PHE A 368 0.11 9.13 -3.93
C PHE A 368 -0.52 8.75 -5.28
N LEU A 369 -1.84 8.55 -5.32
CA LEU A 369 -2.62 8.34 -6.54
C LEU A 369 -2.98 9.69 -7.17
#